data_AF-A0A1G9PKB3-F1
#
_entry.id   AF-A0A1G9PKB3-F1
#
_cell.length_a   1.000
_cell.length_b   1.000
_cell.length_c   1.000
_cell.angle_alpha   90.00
_cell.angle_beta   90.00
_cell.angle_gamma   90.00
#
_symmetry.space_group_name_H-M   'P 1'
#
loop_
_entity.id
_entity.type
_entity.pdbx_description
1 polymer ?
#
loop_
_entity_poly.entity_id
_entity_poly.type
_entity_poly.pdbx_seq_one_letter_code
_entity_poly.pdbx_strand_id
1 'polypeptide(L)'
;MEPFIESITPPLSIAQVDSTVYVEPEPAAPGSERAAADLLALRESLLAAVITRVGEVEAAEWALDQAKAACDVQIIAALSAGVPAEKVVAAAGDLASALTGFAEGREPVPAEG
;
A
#
# COMPACT_ATOMS: atom_id res chain seq x y z
N MET A 1 68.33 -50.83 9.07
CA MET A 1 68.59 -49.62 9.87
C MET A 1 67.97 -48.46 9.10
N GLU A 2 66.77 -48.05 9.51
CA GLU A 2 66.08 -46.79 9.18
C GLU A 2 65.31 -46.36 10.45
N PRO A 3 65.17 -45.05 10.72
CA PRO A 3 64.87 -44.56 12.06
C PRO A 3 63.38 -44.71 12.44
N PHE A 4 63.15 -45.21 13.65
CA PHE A 4 61.85 -45.22 14.32
C PHE A 4 61.57 -43.82 14.85
N ILE A 5 60.61 -43.11 14.27
CA ILE A 5 60.17 -41.80 14.78
C ILE A 5 59.02 -42.07 15.74
N GLU A 6 59.31 -42.01 17.05
CA GLU A 6 58.27 -41.90 18.08
C GLU A 6 57.50 -40.59 17.86
N SER A 7 56.29 -40.70 17.33
CA SER A 7 55.36 -39.58 17.30
C SER A 7 54.81 -39.38 18.72
N ILE A 8 55.50 -38.56 19.50
CA ILE A 8 55.01 -38.08 20.80
C ILE A 8 53.76 -37.25 20.50
N THR A 9 52.59 -37.82 20.76
CA THR A 9 51.32 -37.08 20.70
C THR A 9 51.33 -36.07 21.85
N PRO A 10 51.23 -34.74 21.59
CA PRO A 10 51.12 -33.78 22.67
C PRO A 10 49.80 -34.02 23.45
N PRO A 11 49.74 -33.74 24.76
CA PRO A 11 48.52 -33.95 25.53
C PRO A 11 47.41 -33.04 24.98
N LEU A 12 46.20 -33.61 24.86
CA LEU A 12 45.01 -32.87 24.44
C LEU A 12 44.83 -31.64 25.34
N SER A 13 44.90 -30.46 24.72
CA SER A 13 44.63 -29.19 25.39
C SER A 13 43.16 -29.14 25.80
N ILE A 14 42.90 -29.01 27.10
CA ILE A 14 41.55 -28.86 27.69
C ILE A 14 40.86 -27.56 27.23
N ALA A 15 41.56 -26.69 26.49
CA ALA A 15 41.04 -25.42 26.00
C ALA A 15 40.08 -25.53 24.78
N GLN A 16 39.67 -26.73 24.36
CA GLN A 16 38.70 -26.91 23.27
C GLN A 16 37.40 -27.57 23.72
N VAL A 17 36.92 -27.23 24.91
CA VAL A 17 35.50 -27.41 25.22
C VAL A 17 34.78 -26.11 24.89
N ASP A 18 34.65 -25.83 23.59
CA ASP A 18 33.61 -24.92 23.14
C ASP A 18 32.29 -25.64 23.41
N SER A 19 31.65 -25.24 24.51
CA SER A 19 30.29 -25.63 24.87
C SER A 19 29.34 -25.12 23.78
N THR A 20 29.28 -25.82 22.67
CA THR A 20 28.24 -25.65 21.67
C THR A 20 26.97 -26.18 22.32
N VAL A 21 26.15 -25.27 22.85
CA VAL A 21 24.75 -25.58 23.14
C VAL A 21 24.14 -25.94 21.80
N TYR A 22 23.99 -27.24 21.55
CA TYR A 22 23.26 -27.72 20.40
C TYR A 22 21.79 -27.40 20.66
N VAL A 23 21.32 -26.27 20.14
CA VAL A 23 19.90 -26.01 20.03
C VAL A 23 19.43 -26.85 18.85
N GLU A 24 18.71 -27.94 19.13
CA GLU A 24 18.01 -28.67 18.07
C GLU A 24 17.16 -27.67 17.26
N PRO A 25 17.31 -27.60 15.93
CA PRO A 25 16.38 -26.81 15.14
C PRO A 25 14.99 -27.40 15.34
N GLU A 26 14.10 -26.60 15.91
CA GLU A 26 12.69 -26.95 16.06
C GLU A 26 12.16 -27.40 14.69
N PRO A 27 11.50 -28.57 14.59
CA PRO A 27 11.01 -29.04 13.30
C PRO A 27 10.05 -27.98 12.74
N ALA A 28 10.40 -27.44 11.56
CA ALA A 28 9.55 -26.48 10.87
C ALA A 28 8.14 -27.06 10.77
N ALA A 29 7.18 -26.42 11.44
CA ALA A 29 5.82 -26.91 11.49
C ALA A 29 5.29 -27.00 10.04
N PRO A 30 4.80 -28.18 9.60
CA PRO A 30 4.23 -28.32 8.27
C PRO A 30 3.00 -27.41 8.18
N GLY A 31 3.14 -26.30 7.46
CA GLY A 31 2.15 -25.22 7.38
C GLY A 31 2.72 -23.81 7.50
N SER A 32 3.92 -23.64 8.06
CA SER A 32 4.54 -22.32 8.25
C SER A 32 4.90 -21.61 6.93
N GLU A 33 5.44 -22.34 5.95
CA GLU A 33 5.78 -21.76 4.64
C GLU A 33 4.54 -21.37 3.83
N ARG A 34 3.46 -22.15 3.93
CA ARG A 34 2.20 -21.83 3.28
C ARG A 34 1.54 -20.60 3.89
N ALA A 35 1.49 -20.53 5.23
CA ALA A 35 1.00 -19.35 5.93
C ALA A 35 1.84 -18.09 5.60
N ALA A 36 3.16 -18.22 5.48
CA ALA A 36 4.03 -17.12 5.08
C ALA A 36 3.76 -16.68 3.62
N ALA A 37 3.57 -17.62 2.69
CA ALA A 37 3.21 -17.32 1.31
C ALA A 37 1.84 -16.65 1.19
N ASP A 38 0.84 -17.13 1.95
CA ASP A 38 -0.52 -16.57 1.97
C ASP A 38 -0.51 -15.13 2.53
N LEU A 39 0.27 -14.87 3.58
CA LEU A 39 0.44 -13.51 4.13
C LEU A 39 1.15 -12.57 3.15
N LEU A 40 2.13 -13.08 2.40
CA LEU A 40 2.83 -12.30 1.39
C LEU A 40 1.89 -11.95 0.22
N ALA A 41 1.10 -12.92 -0.26
CA ALA A 41 0.09 -12.69 -1.29
C ALA A 41 -0.99 -11.70 -0.84
N LEU A 42 -1.44 -11.80 0.42
CA LEU A 42 -2.39 -10.84 0.99
C LEU A 42 -1.78 -9.42 1.05
N ARG A 43 -0.53 -9.30 1.49
CA ARG A 43 0.17 -8.01 1.52
C ARG A 43 0.27 -7.39 0.13
N GLU A 44 0.64 -8.17 -0.87
CA GLU A 44 0.75 -7.69 -2.26
C GLU A 44 -0.61 -7.25 -2.80
N SER A 45 -1.66 -8.02 -2.54
CA SER A 45 -3.04 -7.67 -2.91
C SER A 45 -3.49 -6.37 -2.25
N LEU A 46 -3.26 -6.21 -0.95
CA LEU A 46 -3.60 -4.99 -0.22
C LEU A 46 -2.82 -3.77 -0.74
N LEU A 47 -1.53 -3.91 -1.01
CA LEU A 47 -0.73 -2.84 -1.59
C LEU A 47 -1.23 -2.43 -2.97
N ALA A 48 -1.55 -3.40 -3.84
CA ALA A 48 -2.13 -3.12 -5.15
C ALA A 48 -3.48 -2.41 -5.05
N ALA A 49 -4.34 -2.84 -4.12
CA ALA A 49 -5.62 -2.19 -3.85
C ALA A 49 -5.43 -0.75 -3.38
N VAL A 50 -4.52 -0.50 -2.43
CA VAL A 50 -4.22 0.85 -1.92
C VAL A 50 -3.71 1.75 -3.04
N ILE A 51 -2.72 1.30 -3.83
CA ILE A 51 -2.18 2.07 -4.96
C ILE A 51 -3.28 2.40 -5.97
N THR A 52 -4.16 1.44 -6.28
CA THR A 52 -5.28 1.66 -7.19
C THR A 52 -6.24 2.72 -6.64
N ARG A 53 -6.61 2.63 -5.35
CA ARG A 53 -7.50 3.62 -4.73
C ARG A 53 -6.87 5.01 -4.69
N VAL A 54 -5.57 5.11 -4.44
CA VAL A 54 -4.85 6.40 -4.47
C VAL A 54 -4.93 7.01 -5.86
N GLY A 55 -4.64 6.23 -6.91
CA GLY A 55 -4.73 6.72 -8.30
C GLY A 55 -6.14 7.15 -8.70
N GLU A 56 -7.19 6.47 -8.21
CA GLU A 56 -8.58 6.91 -8.43
C GLU A 56 -8.89 8.24 -7.74
N VAL A 57 -8.38 8.45 -6.52
CA VAL A 57 -8.56 9.72 -5.79
C VAL A 57 -7.83 10.84 -6.51
N GLU A 58 -6.57 10.65 -6.90
CA GLU A 58 -5.81 11.64 -7.65
C GLU A 58 -6.49 11.99 -8.99
N ALA A 59 -7.04 11.01 -9.70
CA ALA A 59 -7.79 11.25 -10.93
C ALA A 59 -9.09 12.04 -10.68
N ALA A 60 -9.80 11.76 -9.57
CA ALA A 60 -10.99 12.50 -9.18
C ALA A 60 -10.67 13.95 -8.79
N GLU A 61 -9.57 14.17 -8.05
CA GLU A 61 -9.08 15.50 -7.71
C GLU A 61 -8.71 16.30 -8.96
N TRP A 62 -7.99 15.67 -9.90
CA TRP A 62 -7.66 16.29 -11.17
C TRP A 62 -8.91 16.66 -11.97
N ALA A 63 -9.90 15.76 -12.04
CA ALA A 63 -11.16 16.04 -12.73
C ALA A 63 -11.91 17.22 -12.10
N LEU A 64 -11.89 17.33 -10.76
CA LEU A 64 -12.47 18.45 -10.03
C LEU A 64 -11.74 19.76 -10.34
N ASP A 65 -10.41 19.76 -10.35
CA ASP A 65 -9.61 20.94 -10.69
C ASP A 65 -9.90 21.43 -12.12
N GLN A 66 -10.01 20.50 -13.07
CA GLN A 66 -10.36 20.82 -14.45
C GLN A 66 -11.79 21.36 -14.57
N ALA A 67 -12.75 20.80 -13.85
CA ALA A 67 -14.12 21.28 -13.82
C ALA A 67 -14.20 22.70 -13.21
N LYS A 68 -13.44 22.96 -12.14
CA LYS A 68 -13.34 24.29 -11.53
C LYS A 68 -12.75 25.31 -12.49
N ALA A 69 -11.65 24.98 -13.16
CA ALA A 69 -11.04 25.86 -14.15
C ALA A 69 -12.01 26.19 -15.31
N ALA A 70 -12.78 25.20 -15.77
CA ALA A 70 -13.80 25.42 -16.79
C ALA A 70 -14.95 26.33 -16.28
N CYS A 71 -15.38 26.15 -15.04
CA CYS A 71 -16.38 27.00 -14.39
C CYS A 71 -15.89 28.46 -14.30
N ASP A 72 -14.65 28.68 -13.87
CA ASP A 72 -14.06 30.02 -13.76
C ASP A 72 -14.06 30.75 -15.11
N VAL A 73 -13.71 30.05 -16.20
CA VAL A 73 -13.79 30.60 -17.57
C VAL A 73 -15.22 31.01 -17.93
N GLN A 74 -16.21 30.19 -17.61
CA GLN A 74 -17.62 30.50 -17.89
C GLN A 74 -18.12 31.69 -17.06
N ILE A 75 -17.72 31.79 -15.79
CA ILE A 75 -18.04 32.92 -14.91
C ILE A 75 -17.47 34.21 -15.50
N ILE A 76 -16.18 34.21 -15.88
CA ILE A 76 -15.53 35.37 -16.51
C ILE A 76 -16.25 35.76 -17.79
N ALA A 77 -16.60 34.79 -18.64
CA ALA A 77 -17.32 35.05 -19.89
C ALA A 77 -18.70 35.67 -19.64
N ALA A 78 -19.47 35.16 -18.67
CA ALA A 78 -20.79 35.68 -18.32
C ALA A 78 -20.71 37.12 -17.78
N LEU A 79 -19.78 37.38 -16.87
CA LEU A 79 -19.55 38.74 -16.33
C LEU A 79 -19.11 39.71 -17.44
N SER A 80 -18.22 39.26 -18.34
CA SER A 80 -17.76 40.06 -19.50
C SER A 80 -18.89 40.37 -20.49
N ALA A 81 -19.89 39.48 -20.57
CA ALA A 81 -21.11 39.70 -21.37
C ALA A 81 -22.14 40.60 -20.67
N GLY A 82 -21.84 41.10 -19.47
CA GLY A 82 -22.72 42.00 -18.71
C GLY A 82 -23.82 41.28 -17.91
N VAL A 83 -23.69 39.97 -17.69
CA VAL A 83 -24.60 39.25 -16.77
C VAL A 83 -24.34 39.75 -15.34
N PRO A 84 -25.40 40.17 -14.60
CA PRO A 84 -25.25 40.60 -13.20
C PRO A 84 -24.64 39.50 -12.33
N ALA A 85 -23.71 39.87 -11.45
CA ALA A 85 -22.98 38.93 -10.61
C ALA A 85 -23.91 38.10 -9.72
N GLU A 86 -25.02 38.66 -9.25
CA GLU A 86 -26.02 37.99 -8.41
C GLU A 86 -26.66 36.81 -9.14
N LYS A 87 -26.89 36.95 -10.45
CA LYS A 87 -27.43 35.86 -11.30
C LYS A 87 -26.40 34.77 -11.55
N VAL A 88 -25.13 35.13 -11.70
CA VAL A 88 -24.03 34.16 -11.87
C VAL A 88 -23.81 33.37 -10.58
N VAL A 89 -23.82 34.04 -9.42
CA VAL A 89 -23.69 33.40 -8.10
C VAL A 89 -24.86 32.48 -7.81
N ALA A 90 -26.10 32.88 -8.12
CA ALA A 90 -27.27 32.02 -7.96
C ALA A 90 -27.15 30.73 -8.81
N ALA A 91 -26.78 30.86 -10.08
CA ALA A 91 -26.59 29.70 -10.97
C ALA A 91 -25.45 28.77 -10.50
N ALA A 92 -24.37 29.32 -9.96
CA ALA A 92 -23.27 28.53 -9.39
C ALA A 92 -23.68 27.84 -8.07
N GLY A 93 -24.49 28.49 -7.23
CA GLY A 93 -25.01 27.94 -5.99
C GLY A 93 -26.01 26.79 -6.19
N ASP A 94 -26.86 26.89 -7.22
CA ASP A 94 -27.79 25.80 -7.59
C ASP A 94 -27.03 24.55 -8.07
N LEU A 95 -25.92 24.73 -8.78
CA LEU A 95 -25.04 23.64 -9.20
C LEU A 95 -24.41 22.89 -8.01
N ALA A 96 -24.03 23.61 -6.94
CA ALA A 96 -23.48 23.02 -5.73
C ALA A 96 -24.49 22.13 -4.99
N SER A 97 -25.79 22.48 -5.04
CA SER A 97 -26.86 21.70 -4.42
C SER A 97 -27.18 20.40 -5.17
N ALA A 98 -26.84 20.29 -6.46
CA ALA A 98 -27.03 19.06 -7.23
C ALA A 98 -25.98 17.98 -6.95
N LEU A 99 -24.79 18.37 -6.44
CA LEU A 99 -23.66 17.45 -6.21
C LEU A 99 -23.81 16.62 -4.93
N THR A 100 -24.66 17.03 -3.98
CA THR A 100 -24.91 16.28 -2.72
C THR A 100 -25.64 14.96 -2.95
N GLY A 101 -26.32 14.77 -4.09
CA GLY A 101 -27.01 13.52 -4.43
C GLY A 101 -26.10 12.34 -4.81
N PHE A 102 -24.79 12.57 -5.04
CA PHE A 102 -23.87 11.51 -5.46
C PHE A 102 -23.24 10.72 -4.30
N ALA A 103 -23.37 11.20 -3.06
CA ALA A 103 -22.77 10.55 -1.89
C ALA A 103 -23.55 9.31 -1.40
N GLU A 104 -24.79 9.10 -1.85
CA GLU A 104 -25.67 8.02 -1.36
C GLU A 104 -25.54 6.70 -2.15
N GLY A 105 -24.79 6.67 -3.26
CA GLY A 105 -24.83 5.56 -4.23
C GLY A 105 -23.80 4.43 -4.08
N ARG A 106 -22.94 4.42 -3.07
CA ARG A 106 -21.86 3.42 -2.95
C ARG A 106 -22.13 2.40 -1.84
N GLU A 107 -23.07 1.49 -2.08
CA GLU A 107 -23.13 0.24 -1.30
C GLU A 107 -21.84 -0.56 -1.53
N PRO A 108 -21.22 -1.11 -0.47
CA PRO A 108 -20.08 -2.01 -0.63
C PRO A 108 -20.55 -3.30 -1.31
N VAL A 109 -19.91 -3.64 -2.44
CA VAL A 109 -20.09 -4.94 -3.10
C VAL A 109 -19.77 -6.04 -2.08
N PRO A 110 -20.67 -7.02 -1.84
CA PRO A 110 -20.39 -8.10 -0.92
C PRO A 110 -19.21 -8.92 -1.44
N ALA A 111 -18.22 -9.14 -0.58
CA ALA A 111 -17.16 -10.10 -0.83
C ALA A 111 -17.80 -11.51 -0.86
N GLU A 112 -17.81 -12.15 -2.03
CA GLU A 112 -18.15 -13.58 -2.12
C GLU A 112 -17.10 -14.39 -1.36
N GLY A 113 -17.59 -15.33 -0.53
CA GLY A 113 -16.81 -16.19 0.34
C GLY A 113 -16.32 -17.48 -0.29
#